data_AF-A0A174VWQ4-F1
#
_entry.id   AF-A0A174VWQ4-F1
#
_cell.length_a   1.000
_cell.length_b   1.000
_cell.length_c   1.000
_cell.angle_alpha   90.00
_cell.angle_beta   90.00
_cell.angle_gamma   90.00
#
_symmetry.space_group_name_H-M   'P 1'
#
loop_
_entity.id
_entity.type
_entity.pdbx_description
1 polymer ?
#
loop_
_entity_poly.entity_id
_entity_poly.type
_entity_poly.pdbx_seq_one_letter_code
_entity_poly.pdbx_strand_id
1 'polypeptide(L)'
;MGVNGLIGMAFILATGGDLNGPTLGGILTIMGFSAFGKHARNITPIMLGVVIGGVFMHFDINQSSVQLALLFGTTLAPISGYFGWPFGIVAGFLHSSVVLHAGTPVEGINLYNNGFSGGLLAIVLYPIISEAIRHHRPGLQDRDYFDDTIEHDEPLVPPPARRK
;
A
#
# COMPACT_ATOMS: atom_id res chain seq x y z
N MET A 1 -1.64 13.96 -12.32
CA MET A 1 -2.40 12.86 -12.95
C MET A 1 -1.64 12.26 -14.12
N GLY A 2 -1.34 13.02 -15.19
CA GLY A 2 -0.58 12.53 -16.36
C GLY A 2 0.78 11.91 -16.02
N VAL A 3 1.56 12.52 -15.12
CA VAL A 3 2.86 11.97 -14.67
C VAL A 3 2.75 10.55 -14.12
N ASN A 4 1.73 10.26 -13.32
CA ASN A 4 1.56 8.90 -12.76
C ASN A 4 1.14 7.89 -13.84
N GLY A 5 0.36 8.33 -14.84
CA GLY A 5 0.06 7.52 -16.02
C GLY A 5 1.31 7.21 -16.83
N LEU A 6 2.17 8.21 -17.06
CA LEU A 6 3.46 8.04 -17.73
C LEU A 6 4.39 7.10 -16.95
N ILE A 7 4.39 7.17 -15.62
CA ILE A 7 5.13 6.21 -14.77
C ILE A 7 4.59 4.80 -14.97
N GLY A 8 3.27 4.60 -14.91
CA GLY A 8 2.66 3.29 -15.16
C GLY A 8 3.01 2.73 -16.55
N MET A 9 2.94 3.57 -17.58
CA MET A 9 3.34 3.21 -18.93
C MET A 9 4.83 2.87 -19.03
N ALA A 10 5.69 3.68 -18.41
CA ALA A 10 7.14 3.45 -18.40
C ALA A 10 7.49 2.12 -17.72
N PHE A 11 6.82 1.76 -16.63
CA PHE A 11 7.02 0.46 -15.99
C PHE A 11 6.61 -0.70 -16.91
N ILE A 12 5.44 -0.62 -17.57
CA ILE A 12 5.00 -1.67 -18.50
C ILE A 12 6.03 -1.87 -19.62
N LEU A 13 6.43 -0.79 -20.28
CA LEU A 13 7.41 -0.84 -21.36
C LEU A 13 8.79 -1.31 -20.89
N ALA A 14 9.24 -0.86 -19.71
CA ALA A 14 10.52 -1.26 -19.14
C ALA A 14 10.55 -2.74 -18.73
N THR A 15 9.41 -3.30 -18.31
CA THR A 15 9.33 -4.73 -18.02
C THR A 15 9.36 -5.58 -19.30
N GLY A 16 8.92 -5.02 -20.44
CA GLY A 16 8.77 -5.70 -21.74
C GLY A 16 7.31 -6.05 -22.07
N GLY A 17 6.36 -5.34 -21.47
CA GLY A 17 4.93 -5.58 -21.61
C GLY A 17 4.25 -4.80 -22.73
N ASP A 18 3.11 -5.31 -23.17
CA ASP A 18 2.33 -4.73 -24.25
C ASP A 18 1.29 -3.72 -23.76
N LEU A 19 1.10 -2.66 -24.56
CA LEU A 19 0.01 -1.72 -24.40
C LEU A 19 -1.24 -2.27 -25.07
N ASN A 20 -2.06 -2.96 -24.28
CA ASN A 20 -3.31 -3.59 -24.68
C ASN A 20 -4.47 -3.04 -23.83
N GLY A 21 -5.70 -3.50 -24.09
CA GLY A 21 -6.89 -3.02 -23.37
C GLY A 21 -6.76 -3.06 -21.84
N PRO A 22 -6.37 -4.19 -21.23
CA PRO A 22 -6.13 -4.28 -19.79
C PRO A 22 -5.05 -3.33 -19.25
N THR A 23 -3.88 -3.24 -19.89
CA THR A 23 -2.79 -2.37 -19.41
C THR A 23 -3.15 -0.89 -19.56
N LEU A 24 -3.81 -0.50 -20.65
CA LEU A 24 -4.37 0.84 -20.83
C LEU A 24 -5.45 1.16 -19.78
N GLY A 25 -6.34 0.21 -19.49
CA GLY A 25 -7.33 0.35 -18.42
C GLY A 25 -6.69 0.56 -17.05
N GLY A 26 -5.62 -0.17 -16.74
CA GLY A 26 -4.83 0.02 -15.52
C GLY A 26 -4.16 1.39 -15.45
N ILE A 27 -3.55 1.85 -16.55
CA ILE A 27 -2.91 3.18 -16.63
C ILE A 27 -3.96 4.30 -16.45
N LEU A 28 -5.11 4.21 -17.12
CA LEU A 28 -6.22 5.15 -16.95
C LEU A 28 -6.76 5.14 -15.52
N THR A 29 -6.82 3.97 -14.89
CA THR A 29 -7.20 3.82 -13.47
C THR A 29 -6.21 4.55 -12.56
N ILE A 30 -4.90 4.38 -12.77
CA ILE A 30 -3.87 5.14 -12.03
C ILE A 30 -4.11 6.64 -12.20
N MET A 31 -4.32 7.11 -13.43
CA MET A 31 -4.55 8.52 -13.70
C MET A 31 -5.80 9.04 -13.00
N GLY A 32 -6.93 8.35 -13.11
CA GLY A 32 -8.19 8.71 -12.45
C GLY A 32 -8.05 8.79 -10.93
N PHE A 33 -7.44 7.77 -10.31
CA PHE A 33 -7.23 7.76 -8.87
C PHE A 33 -6.11 8.70 -8.39
N SER A 34 -5.35 9.31 -9.29
CA SER A 34 -4.30 10.26 -8.92
C SER A 34 -4.83 11.56 -8.33
N ALA A 35 -6.08 11.94 -8.62
CA ALA A 35 -6.73 13.08 -7.96
C ALA A 35 -6.91 12.87 -6.46
N PHE A 36 -6.99 11.61 -6.00
CA PHE A 36 -7.12 11.25 -4.58
C PHE A 36 -5.78 11.13 -3.84
N GLY A 37 -4.72 11.80 -4.33
CA GLY A 37 -3.45 11.91 -3.62
C GLY A 37 -2.35 10.92 -4.04
N LYS A 38 -2.51 10.17 -5.14
CA LYS A 38 -1.39 9.38 -5.68
C LYS A 38 -0.37 10.30 -6.36
N HIS A 39 0.91 10.05 -6.14
CA HIS A 39 2.01 10.74 -6.79
C HIS A 39 3.20 9.80 -6.97
N ALA A 40 4.15 10.14 -7.85
CA ALA A 40 5.32 9.32 -8.16
C ALA A 40 5.98 8.67 -6.92
N ARG A 41 6.24 9.47 -5.87
CA ARG A 41 6.92 8.99 -4.65
C ARG A 41 6.15 7.91 -3.87
N ASN A 42 4.82 7.80 -3.99
CA ASN A 42 4.04 6.80 -3.25
C ASN A 42 3.66 5.59 -4.11
N ILE A 43 3.51 5.75 -5.44
CA ILE A 43 3.22 4.64 -6.35
C ILE A 43 4.47 3.86 -6.76
N THR A 44 5.62 4.51 -6.94
CA THR A 44 6.84 3.85 -7.43
C THR A 44 7.35 2.77 -6.47
N PRO A 45 7.37 2.98 -5.13
CA PRO A 45 7.77 1.92 -4.20
C PRO A 45 6.84 0.70 -4.26
N ILE A 46 5.53 0.91 -4.48
CA ILE A 46 4.55 -0.16 -4.61
C ILE A 46 4.81 -0.97 -5.88
N MET A 47 5.00 -0.29 -7.03
CA MET A 47 5.32 -0.95 -8.30
C MET A 47 6.64 -1.74 -8.20
N LEU A 48 7.66 -1.17 -7.55
CA LEU A 48 8.92 -1.87 -7.30
C LEU A 48 8.73 -3.11 -6.44
N GLY A 49 7.90 -3.04 -5.39
CA GLY A 49 7.52 -4.18 -4.58
C GLY A 49 6.89 -5.31 -5.38
N VAL A 50 6.00 -4.98 -6.32
CA VAL A 50 5.38 -5.97 -7.20
C VAL A 50 6.41 -6.63 -8.13
N VAL A 51 7.34 -5.86 -8.70
CA VAL A 51 8.42 -6.40 -9.54
C VAL A 51 9.28 -7.37 -8.74
N ILE A 52 9.69 -6.99 -7.52
CA ILE A 52 10.45 -7.86 -6.62
C ILE A 52 9.66 -9.14 -6.32
N GLY A 53 8.36 -9.01 -6.05
CA GLY A 53 7.50 -10.17 -5.78
C GLY A 53 7.39 -11.11 -6.98
N GLY A 54 7.19 -10.59 -8.18
CA GLY A 54 7.17 -11.37 -9.41
C GLY A 54 8.46 -12.17 -9.61
N VAL A 55 9.62 -11.50 -9.47
CA VAL A 55 10.94 -12.15 -9.57
C VAL A 55 11.13 -13.21 -8.48
N PHE A 56 10.79 -12.90 -7.23
CA PHE A 56 10.95 -13.81 -6.11
C PHE A 56 10.10 -15.08 -6.26
N MET A 57 8.90 -14.94 -6.81
CA MET A 57 7.98 -16.03 -7.07
C MET A 57 8.22 -16.72 -8.44
N HIS A 58 9.32 -16.39 -9.13
CA HIS A 58 9.72 -16.98 -10.41
C HIS A 58 8.66 -16.82 -11.53
N PHE A 59 7.87 -15.75 -11.47
CA PHE A 59 6.98 -15.36 -12.57
C PHE A 59 7.72 -14.42 -13.53
N ASP A 60 7.51 -14.58 -14.83
CA ASP A 60 8.03 -13.63 -15.79
C ASP A 60 7.33 -12.29 -15.60
N ILE A 61 8.12 -11.22 -15.49
CA ILE A 61 7.62 -9.86 -15.26
C ILE A 61 6.73 -9.40 -16.44
N ASN A 62 6.89 -10.03 -17.61
CA ASN A 62 6.10 -9.79 -18.81
C ASN A 62 4.75 -10.48 -18.86
N GLN A 63 4.43 -11.33 -17.89
CA GLN A 63 3.11 -11.92 -17.82
C GLN A 63 2.06 -10.84 -17.49
N SER A 64 0.93 -10.93 -18.19
CA SER A 64 -0.20 -10.02 -18.00
C SER A 64 -0.67 -9.95 -16.55
N SER A 65 -0.57 -11.06 -15.81
CA SER A 65 -0.90 -11.15 -14.39
C SER A 65 -0.04 -10.20 -13.53
N VAL A 66 1.28 -10.23 -13.74
CA VAL A 66 2.25 -9.40 -13.01
C VAL A 66 2.10 -7.93 -13.40
N GLN A 67 1.86 -7.64 -14.68
CA GLN A 67 1.64 -6.27 -15.17
C GLN A 67 0.37 -5.64 -14.58
N LEU A 68 -0.72 -6.42 -14.50
CA LEU A 68 -1.95 -5.94 -13.86
C LEU A 68 -1.77 -5.78 -12.35
N ALA A 69 -1.05 -6.70 -11.70
CA ALA A 69 -0.61 -6.54 -10.31
C ALA A 69 0.16 -5.24 -10.10
N LEU A 70 1.07 -4.92 -11.00
CA LEU A 70 1.89 -3.72 -10.94
C LEU A 70 1.05 -2.45 -11.04
N LEU A 71 0.13 -2.39 -11.99
CA LEU A 71 -0.69 -1.20 -12.24
C LEU A 71 -1.74 -0.99 -11.13
N PHE A 72 -2.51 -2.03 -10.82
CA PHE A 72 -3.61 -1.96 -9.84
C PHE A 72 -3.13 -2.02 -8.39
N GLY A 73 -1.95 -2.59 -8.13
CA GLY A 73 -1.32 -2.58 -6.81
C GLY A 73 -1.09 -1.17 -6.27
N THR A 74 -0.97 -0.16 -7.14
CA THR A 74 -0.88 1.26 -6.75
C THR A 74 -2.06 1.78 -5.92
N THR A 75 -3.16 1.01 -5.81
CA THR A 75 -4.22 1.26 -4.83
C THR A 75 -3.70 1.31 -3.39
N LEU A 76 -2.61 0.60 -3.09
CA LEU A 76 -1.90 0.61 -1.81
C LEU A 76 -0.95 1.81 -1.62
N ALA A 77 -0.95 2.78 -2.56
CA ALA A 77 -0.17 4.01 -2.44
C ALA A 77 -0.31 4.76 -1.10
N PRO A 78 -1.48 4.80 -0.43
CA PRO A 78 -1.60 5.41 0.90
C PRO A 78 -0.69 4.77 1.96
N ILE A 79 -0.39 3.46 1.89
CA ILE A 79 0.53 2.80 2.82
C ILE A 79 1.95 3.38 2.67
N SER A 80 2.42 3.47 1.43
CA SER A 80 3.71 4.09 1.09
C SER A 80 3.76 5.57 1.45
N GLY A 81 2.68 6.30 1.18
CA GLY A 81 2.59 7.73 1.47
C GLY A 81 2.56 8.05 2.97
N TYR A 82 1.86 7.24 3.77
CA TYR A 82 1.67 7.47 5.19
C TYR A 82 2.83 6.92 6.05
N PHE A 83 3.29 5.70 5.76
CA PHE A 83 4.34 5.04 6.56
C PHE A 83 5.75 5.18 5.95
N GLY A 84 5.86 5.55 4.68
CA GLY A 84 7.12 5.72 3.97
C GLY A 84 7.38 4.63 2.92
N TRP A 85 8.36 4.90 2.06
CA TRP A 85 8.68 4.05 0.89
C TRP A 85 8.98 2.57 1.21
N PRO A 86 9.62 2.18 2.33
CA PRO A 86 9.89 0.76 2.59
C PRO A 86 8.60 -0.04 2.76
N PHE A 87 7.60 0.53 3.45
CA PHE A 87 6.28 -0.08 3.61
C PHE A 87 5.53 -0.17 2.28
N GLY A 88 5.80 0.75 1.35
CA GLY A 88 5.32 0.64 -0.02
C GLY A 88 5.87 -0.59 -0.74
N ILE A 89 7.18 -0.86 -0.64
CA ILE A 89 7.77 -2.06 -1.25
C ILE A 89 7.16 -3.32 -0.66
N VAL A 90 7.04 -3.39 0.67
CA VAL A 90 6.43 -4.54 1.34
C VAL A 90 4.97 -4.73 0.90
N ALA A 91 4.19 -3.65 0.85
CA ALA A 91 2.80 -3.71 0.42
C ALA A 91 2.66 -4.20 -1.04
N GLY A 92 3.52 -3.72 -1.95
CA GLY A 92 3.55 -4.17 -3.33
C GLY A 92 3.97 -5.65 -3.47
N PHE A 93 4.98 -6.08 -2.72
CA PHE A 93 5.41 -7.48 -2.69
C PHE A 93 4.28 -8.41 -2.23
N LEU A 94 3.63 -8.06 -1.11
CA LEU A 94 2.51 -8.84 -0.58
C LEU A 94 1.31 -8.83 -1.53
N HIS A 95 1.03 -7.69 -2.19
CA HIS A 95 -0.03 -7.59 -3.20
C HIS A 95 0.20 -8.56 -4.35
N SER A 96 1.41 -8.56 -4.93
CA SER A 96 1.75 -9.53 -5.98
C SER A 96 1.64 -10.97 -5.49
N SER A 97 1.99 -11.24 -4.22
CA SER A 97 1.91 -12.59 -3.65
C SER A 97 0.47 -13.09 -3.58
N VAL A 98 -0.44 -12.26 -3.07
CA VAL A 98 -1.86 -12.59 -3.02
C VAL A 98 -2.45 -12.68 -4.43
N VAL A 99 -2.11 -11.74 -5.32
CA VAL A 99 -2.67 -11.74 -6.68
C VAL A 99 -2.24 -12.98 -7.48
N LEU A 100 -0.98 -13.40 -7.37
CA LEU A 100 -0.43 -14.50 -8.16
C LEU A 100 -0.76 -15.88 -7.59
N HIS A 101 -0.98 -16.01 -6.27
CA HIS A 101 -1.24 -17.32 -5.64
C HIS A 101 -2.70 -17.54 -5.21
N ALA A 102 -3.46 -16.49 -4.89
CA ALA A 102 -4.86 -16.64 -4.46
C ALA A 102 -5.86 -16.81 -5.63
N GLY A 103 -5.41 -16.64 -6.88
CA GLY A 103 -6.25 -16.64 -8.09
C GLY A 103 -6.50 -18.01 -8.74
N THR A 104 -5.96 -19.11 -8.19
CA THR A 104 -5.92 -20.43 -8.84
C THR A 104 -7.28 -21.08 -9.18
N PRO A 105 -8.45 -20.67 -8.62
CA PRO A 105 -9.74 -21.15 -9.15
C PRO A 105 -10.32 -20.33 -10.33
N VAL A 106 -9.77 -19.16 -10.69
CA VAL A 106 -10.40 -18.20 -11.64
C VAL A 106 -9.40 -17.56 -12.63
N GLU A 107 -8.42 -18.34 -13.09
CA GLU A 107 -7.28 -17.92 -13.95
C GLU A 107 -7.62 -17.13 -15.24
N GLY A 108 -8.89 -16.92 -15.57
CA GLY A 108 -9.36 -16.11 -16.71
C GLY A 108 -9.69 -14.63 -16.44
N ILE A 109 -9.83 -14.15 -15.18
CA ILE A 109 -10.28 -12.76 -14.87
C ILE A 109 -9.39 -12.09 -13.80
N ASN A 110 -8.08 -12.02 -14.06
CA ASN A 110 -7.08 -11.45 -13.13
C ASN A 110 -7.37 -9.98 -12.74
N LEU A 111 -8.15 -9.22 -13.53
CA LEU A 111 -8.59 -7.86 -13.18
C LEU A 111 -9.36 -7.78 -11.85
N TYR A 112 -10.18 -8.78 -11.53
CA TYR A 112 -11.03 -8.74 -10.32
C TYR A 112 -10.23 -9.01 -9.04
N ASN A 113 -9.21 -9.86 -9.14
CA ASN A 113 -8.37 -10.22 -7.99
C ASN A 113 -7.53 -9.04 -7.50
N ASN A 114 -7.13 -8.16 -8.41
CA ASN A 114 -6.26 -7.03 -8.09
C ASN A 114 -6.86 -6.04 -7.10
N GLY A 115 -8.10 -5.61 -7.36
CA GLY A 115 -8.82 -4.69 -6.48
C GLY A 115 -9.18 -5.31 -5.14
N PHE A 116 -9.65 -6.56 -5.16
CA PHE A 116 -9.96 -7.33 -3.94
C PHE A 116 -8.71 -7.50 -3.05
N SER A 117 -7.60 -7.97 -3.64
CA SER A 117 -6.32 -8.15 -2.94
C SER A 117 -5.80 -6.84 -2.36
N GLY A 118 -5.91 -5.74 -3.11
CA GLY A 118 -5.53 -4.40 -2.63
C GLY A 118 -6.37 -3.96 -1.42
N GLY A 119 -7.69 -4.16 -1.48
CA GLY A 119 -8.59 -3.85 -0.36
C GLY A 119 -8.30 -4.70 0.88
N LEU A 120 -8.14 -6.02 0.72
CA LEU A 120 -7.80 -6.94 1.79
C LEU A 120 -6.48 -6.55 2.47
N LEU A 121 -5.43 -6.30 1.68
CA LEU A 121 -4.14 -5.88 2.21
C LEU A 121 -4.20 -4.51 2.87
N ALA A 122 -4.98 -3.55 2.37
CA ALA A 122 -5.15 -2.26 3.03
C ALA A 122 -5.74 -2.43 4.44
N ILE A 123 -6.78 -3.27 4.58
CA ILE A 123 -7.45 -3.54 5.86
C ILE A 123 -6.51 -4.24 6.85
N VAL A 124 -5.61 -5.10 6.38
CA VAL A 124 -4.67 -5.84 7.24
C VAL A 124 -3.42 -5.03 7.56
N LEU A 125 -2.76 -4.46 6.55
CA LEU A 125 -1.47 -3.79 6.71
C LEU A 125 -1.58 -2.50 7.50
N TYR A 126 -2.62 -1.70 7.27
CA TYR A 126 -2.76 -0.41 7.94
C TYR A 126 -2.77 -0.52 9.47
N PRO A 127 -3.68 -1.30 10.11
CA PRO A 127 -3.69 -1.42 11.57
C PRO A 127 -2.42 -2.08 12.10
N ILE A 128 -1.88 -3.12 11.44
CA ILE A 128 -0.67 -3.80 11.89
C ILE A 128 0.52 -2.84 11.95
N ILE A 129 0.77 -2.09 10.88
CA ILE A 129 1.88 -1.15 10.81
C ILE A 129 1.63 0.01 11.80
N SER A 130 0.40 0.50 11.89
CA SER A 130 0.02 1.60 12.80
C SER A 130 0.27 1.23 14.27
N GLU A 131 -0.14 0.04 14.70
CA GLU A 131 0.09 -0.44 16.06
C GLU A 131 1.56 -0.74 16.33
N ALA A 132 2.28 -1.36 15.39
CA ALA A 132 3.71 -1.61 15.55
C ALA A 132 4.49 -0.29 15.77
N ILE A 133 4.22 0.74 14.96
CA ILE A 133 4.88 2.04 15.10
C ILE A 133 4.47 2.76 16.39
N ARG A 134 3.18 2.66 16.80
CA ARG A 134 2.71 3.21 18.09
C ARG A 134 3.44 2.60 19.27
N HIS A 135 3.63 1.28 19.29
CA HIS A 135 4.37 0.60 20.36
C HIS A 135 5.86 0.96 20.41
N HIS A 136 6.47 1.36 19.28
CA HIS A 136 7.85 1.83 19.24
C HIS A 136 8.02 3.33 19.58
N ARG A 137 6.91 4.07 19.68
CA ARG A 137 6.87 5.43 20.24
C ARG A 137 5.83 5.50 21.36
N PRO A 138 6.02 4.76 22.46
CA PRO A 138 5.22 5.04 23.65
C PRO A 138 5.58 6.47 24.03
N GLY A 139 4.63 7.40 23.85
CA GLY A 139 4.71 8.64 24.60
C GLY A 139 4.60 8.20 26.04
N LEU A 140 5.72 8.19 26.76
CA LEU A 140 5.73 8.01 28.20
C LEU A 140 4.71 9.03 28.73
N GLN A 141 3.56 8.54 29.15
CA GLN A 141 2.78 9.30 30.11
C GLN A 141 3.61 9.19 31.38
N ASP A 142 4.48 10.17 31.61
CA ASP A 142 5.01 10.47 32.94
C ASP A 142 3.80 10.94 33.78
N ARG A 143 2.88 10.02 34.05
CA ARG A 143 1.79 10.19 35.00
C ARG A 143 2.11 9.25 36.14
N ASP A 144 2.65 9.82 37.20
CA ASP A 144 2.76 9.15 38.48
C ASP A 144 1.35 9.03 39.07
N TYR A 145 0.63 7.98 38.67
CA TYR A 145 -0.72 7.68 39.17
C TYR A 145 -0.78 7.54 40.70
N PHE A 146 0.36 7.25 41.33
CA PHE A 146 0.50 7.18 42.78
C PHE A 146 0.45 8.56 43.45
N ASP A 147 1.00 9.59 42.82
CA ASP A 147 1.02 10.99 43.33
C ASP A 147 -0.36 11.65 43.10
N ASP A 148 -0.91 11.47 41.89
CA ASP A 148 -2.20 12.00 41.43
C ASP A 148 -3.45 11.52 42.23
N THR A 149 -3.37 10.39 42.94
CA THR A 149 -4.55 9.77 43.59
C THR A 149 -4.44 9.55 45.09
N ILE A 150 -3.23 9.58 45.65
CA ILE A 150 -3.02 9.33 47.09
C ILE A 150 -2.53 10.59 47.82
N GLU A 151 -1.82 11.50 47.13
CA GLU A 151 -1.19 12.64 47.80
C GLU A 151 -2.04 13.92 47.71
N HIS A 152 -2.86 14.12 46.67
CA HIS A 152 -3.66 15.34 46.45
C HIS A 152 -5.14 15.03 46.13
N ASP A 153 -6.08 15.76 46.75
CA ASP A 153 -7.55 15.58 46.63
C ASP A 153 -8.17 16.47 45.53
N GLU A 154 -7.35 16.96 44.58
CA GLU A 154 -7.80 17.86 43.53
C GLU A 154 -8.39 17.11 42.32
N PRO A 155 -9.44 17.63 41.66
CA PRO A 155 -10.02 16.99 40.49
C PRO A 155 -9.02 16.89 39.34
N LEU A 156 -8.80 15.68 38.83
CA LEU A 156 -7.93 15.43 37.68
C LEU A 156 -8.44 16.16 36.43
N VAL A 157 -7.67 17.14 35.95
CA VAL A 157 -7.95 17.82 34.69
C VAL A 157 -7.62 16.89 33.52
N PRO A 158 -8.56 16.60 32.61
CA PRO A 158 -8.27 15.74 31.47
C PRO A 158 -7.22 16.38 30.55
N PRO A 159 -6.28 15.58 30.01
CA PRO A 159 -5.25 16.11 29.13
C PRO A 159 -5.87 16.77 27.89
N PRO A 160 -5.24 17.82 27.34
CA PRO A 160 -5.73 18.46 26.13
C PRO A 160 -5.82 17.43 25.00
N ALA A 161 -6.92 17.47 24.25
CA ALA A 161 -7.12 16.58 23.11
C ALA A 161 -5.91 16.69 22.17
N ARG A 162 -5.20 15.57 21.96
CA ARG A 162 -4.08 15.52 21.01
C ARG A 162 -4.57 16.03 19.65
N ARG A 163 -4.02 17.15 19.18
CA ARG A 163 -4.25 17.60 17.80
C ARG A 163 -3.75 16.50 16.86
N LYS A 164 -4.66 16.03 16.00
CA LYS A 164 -4.40 15.03 14.96
C LYS A 164 -3.35 15.50 13.96
#